data_AF-A0A951KD76-F1
#
_entry.id   AF-A0A951KD76-F1
#
_cell.length_a   1.000
_cell.length_b   1.000
_cell.length_c   1.000
_cell.angle_alpha   90.00
_cell.angle_beta   90.00
_cell.angle_gamma   90.00
#
_symmetry.space_group_name_H-M   'P 1'
#
loop_
_entity.id
_entity.type
_entity.pdbx_description
1 polymer ?
#
loop_
_entity_poly.entity_id
_entity_poly.type
_entity_poly.pdbx_seq_one_letter_code
_entity_poly.pdbx_strand_id
1 'polypeptide(L)'
;MPAKMSWTDPNWRNGWLALDRNENGRIDDFSELFGDMTVQPPSKDRNGYSALAVFDDPKNGGNGNGVIDPGDSVYSRLRVWIDANHNGISEPEELHSLPELGIFRIDLKYTESRYVDANGNQFRYRAKIWDEAGRDHNACYDVFIEVAMGND
;
A
#
# COMPACT_ATOMS: atom_id res chain seq x y z
N MET A 1 18.65 -18.49 6.87
CA MET A 1 17.20 -18.80 6.99
C MET A 1 16.47 -17.70 6.23
N PRO A 2 15.52 -17.98 5.32
CA PRO A 2 14.85 -16.89 4.61
C PRO A 2 14.10 -16.04 5.63
N ALA A 3 14.25 -14.71 5.52
CA ALA A 3 13.64 -13.76 6.42
C ALA A 3 12.12 -13.96 6.39
N LYS A 4 11.56 -14.45 7.50
CA LYS A 4 10.12 -14.59 7.66
C LYS A 4 9.56 -13.18 7.83
N MET A 5 9.11 -12.59 6.73
CA MET A 5 8.52 -11.26 6.73
C MET A 5 7.28 -11.29 7.65
N SER A 6 7.25 -10.38 8.63
CA SER A 6 6.28 -10.35 9.74
C SER A 6 4.80 -10.40 9.33
N TRP A 7 4.47 -10.00 8.10
CA TRP A 7 3.11 -9.98 7.57
C TRP A 7 2.56 -11.34 7.06
N THR A 8 3.33 -12.43 7.18
CA THR A 8 2.92 -13.79 6.78
C THR A 8 2.08 -14.53 7.84
N ASP A 9 1.45 -13.82 8.78
CA ASP A 9 0.53 -14.45 9.73
C ASP A 9 -0.76 -14.86 9.00
N PRO A 10 -1.10 -16.17 8.92
CA PRO A 10 -2.29 -16.63 8.21
C PRO A 10 -3.62 -16.19 8.84
N ASN A 11 -3.59 -15.61 10.04
CA ASN A 11 -4.77 -15.01 10.66
C ASN A 11 -4.99 -13.54 10.22
N TRP A 12 -4.07 -12.95 9.47
CA TRP A 12 -4.09 -11.56 9.03
C TRP A 12 -4.24 -11.49 7.51
N ARG A 13 -5.45 -11.16 7.04
CA ARG A 13 -5.74 -10.91 5.61
C ARG A 13 -5.47 -9.46 5.23
N ASN A 14 -4.27 -8.98 5.53
CA ASN A 14 -3.84 -7.66 5.07
C ASN A 14 -3.28 -7.80 3.65
N GLY A 15 -3.42 -6.74 2.85
CA GLY A 15 -2.78 -6.66 1.54
C GLY A 15 -1.95 -5.39 1.40
N TRP A 16 -0.92 -5.43 0.57
CA TRP A 16 -0.15 -4.22 0.23
C TRP A 16 -0.75 -3.54 -0.98
N LEU A 17 -0.87 -2.21 -0.89
CA LEU A 17 -1.11 -1.41 -2.07
C LEU A 17 0.15 -1.42 -2.94
N ALA A 18 -0.02 -1.74 -4.21
CA ALA A 18 1.06 -1.89 -5.16
C ALA A 18 0.69 -1.30 -6.53
N LEU A 19 1.71 -0.98 -7.31
CA LEU A 19 1.63 -0.59 -8.70
C LEU A 19 2.72 -1.35 -9.44
N ASP A 20 2.33 -2.30 -10.29
CA ASP A 20 3.25 -2.94 -11.25
C ASP A 20 3.77 -1.86 -12.21
N ARG A 21 5.04 -1.47 -12.02
CA ARG A 21 5.64 -0.33 -12.72
C ARG A 21 6.28 -0.75 -14.03
N ASN A 22 6.71 -2.00 -14.10
CA ASN A 22 7.40 -2.56 -15.25
C ASN A 22 6.47 -3.38 -16.16
N GLU A 23 5.20 -3.54 -15.76
CA GLU A 23 4.11 -4.23 -16.47
C GLU A 23 4.40 -5.71 -16.72
N ASN A 24 5.09 -6.37 -15.79
CA ASN A 24 5.44 -7.80 -15.89
C ASN A 24 4.36 -8.74 -15.30
N GLY A 25 3.30 -8.19 -14.71
CA GLY A 25 2.20 -8.93 -14.10
C GLY A 25 2.48 -9.48 -12.70
N ARG A 26 3.53 -9.00 -12.04
CA ARG A 26 3.95 -9.37 -10.68
C ARG A 26 4.36 -8.12 -9.90
N ILE A 27 4.36 -8.24 -8.58
CA ILE A 27 4.97 -7.25 -7.69
C ILE A 27 6.26 -7.87 -7.15
N ASP A 28 7.37 -7.59 -7.83
CA ASP A 28 8.66 -8.24 -7.58
C ASP A 28 9.80 -7.27 -7.25
N ASP A 29 9.53 -5.96 -7.31
CA ASP A 29 10.43 -4.92 -6.82
C ASP A 29 9.75 -4.14 -5.67
N PHE A 30 10.49 -3.87 -4.59
CA PHE A 30 10.02 -3.01 -3.50
C PHE A 30 9.62 -1.61 -3.97
N SER A 31 10.12 -1.14 -5.13
CA SER A 31 9.70 0.12 -5.74
C SER A 31 8.25 0.12 -6.25
N GLU A 32 7.65 -1.06 -6.40
CA GLU A 32 6.28 -1.30 -6.82
C GLU A 32 5.29 -1.31 -5.64
N LEU A 33 5.80 -1.44 -4.41
CA LEU A 33 5.01 -1.22 -3.20
C LEU A 33 4.96 0.28 -2.86
N PHE A 34 3.85 0.70 -2.24
CA PHE A 34 3.73 2.05 -1.69
C PHE A 34 4.30 2.12 -0.28
N GLY A 35 5.26 3.03 -0.08
CA GLY A 35 5.95 3.28 1.19
C GLY A 35 6.86 4.49 1.11
N ASP A 36 7.77 4.62 2.08
CA ASP A 36 8.76 5.69 2.16
C ASP A 36 9.82 5.62 1.04
N MET A 37 10.12 4.41 0.55
CA MET A 37 11.07 4.19 -0.55
C MET A 37 10.50 4.47 -1.94
N THR A 38 9.17 4.50 -2.09
CA THR A 38 8.51 4.83 -3.37
C THR A 38 8.88 6.24 -3.82
N VAL A 39 9.12 6.41 -5.13
CA VAL A 39 9.48 7.70 -5.74
C VAL A 39 8.43 8.74 -5.40
N GLN A 40 8.85 9.82 -4.76
CA GLN A 40 8.02 10.92 -4.30
C GLN A 40 8.88 12.19 -4.14
N PRO A 41 8.27 13.39 -4.07
CA PRO A 41 9.01 14.62 -3.82
C PRO A 41 9.88 14.53 -2.56
N PRO A 42 11.07 15.15 -2.54
CA PRO A 42 11.91 15.18 -1.36
C PRO A 42 11.17 15.76 -0.14
N SER A 43 11.15 15.00 0.94
CA SER A 43 10.52 15.37 2.23
C SER A 43 11.32 14.77 3.38
N LYS A 44 11.22 15.38 4.57
CA LYS A 44 11.77 14.79 5.80
C LYS A 44 10.94 13.62 6.32
N ASP A 45 9.69 13.53 5.88
CA ASP A 45 8.71 12.53 6.32
C ASP A 45 8.11 11.84 5.09
N ARG A 46 8.94 11.09 4.37
CA ARG A 46 8.50 10.27 3.24
C ARG A 46 7.66 9.12 3.75
N ASN A 47 6.54 8.85 3.08
CA ASN A 47 5.59 7.80 3.47
C ASN A 47 4.74 7.35 2.27
N GLY A 48 4.03 6.22 2.42
CA GLY A 48 3.20 5.67 1.34
C GLY A 48 2.09 6.59 0.84
N TYR A 49 1.48 7.40 1.72
CA TYR A 49 0.43 8.35 1.33
C TYR A 49 0.97 9.53 0.52
N SER A 50 2.14 10.05 0.89
CA SER A 50 2.83 11.09 0.15
C SER A 50 3.25 10.60 -1.24
N ALA A 51 3.67 9.33 -1.34
CA ALA A 51 3.92 8.70 -2.63
C ALA A 51 2.64 8.52 -3.46
N LEU A 52 1.54 8.14 -2.81
CA LEU A 52 0.25 7.97 -3.49
C LEU A 52 -0.31 9.32 -3.98
N ALA A 53 -0.13 10.40 -3.21
CA ALA A 53 -0.57 11.75 -3.56
C ALA A 53 0.09 12.32 -4.82
N VAL A 54 1.23 11.77 -5.25
CA VAL A 54 1.83 12.12 -6.55
C VAL A 54 0.86 11.84 -7.69
N PHE A 55 0.05 10.79 -7.59
CA PHE A 55 -0.87 10.37 -8.64
C PHE A 55 -2.21 11.10 -8.66
N ASP A 56 -2.55 11.83 -7.58
CA ASP A 56 -3.69 12.75 -7.56
C ASP A 56 -3.34 14.10 -8.22
N ASP A 57 -2.05 14.43 -8.38
CA ASP A 57 -1.65 15.65 -9.11
C ASP A 57 -2.12 15.58 -10.59
N PRO A 58 -2.84 16.61 -11.09
CA PRO A 58 -3.25 16.67 -12.50
C PRO A 58 -2.13 16.49 -13.52
N LYS A 59 -0.89 16.87 -13.18
CA LYS A 59 0.30 16.66 -14.05
C LYS A 59 0.65 15.19 -14.23
N ASN A 60 0.24 14.34 -13.30
CA ASN A 60 0.45 12.89 -13.31
C ASN A 60 -0.85 12.13 -13.64
N GLY A 61 -1.86 12.83 -14.17
CA GLY A 61 -3.12 12.23 -14.59
C GLY A 61 -4.12 11.99 -13.45
N GLY A 62 -3.99 12.73 -12.35
CA GLY A 62 -4.99 12.79 -11.30
C GLY A 62 -5.98 13.94 -11.45
N ASN A 63 -6.87 14.10 -10.48
CA ASN A 63 -7.90 15.15 -10.50
C ASN A 63 -7.75 16.21 -9.37
N GLY A 64 -6.83 16.00 -8.43
CA GLY A 64 -6.46 16.94 -7.38
C GLY A 64 -7.50 17.07 -6.27
N ASN A 65 -8.32 16.03 -6.04
CA ASN A 65 -9.40 16.07 -5.07
C ASN A 65 -9.00 15.57 -3.67
N GLY A 66 -7.74 15.14 -3.49
CA GLY A 66 -7.20 14.68 -2.22
C GLY A 66 -7.55 13.23 -1.88
N VAL A 67 -8.03 12.45 -2.85
CA VAL A 67 -8.21 11.00 -2.76
C VAL A 67 -7.63 10.33 -4.01
N ILE A 68 -7.41 9.02 -3.96
CA ILE A 68 -7.30 8.22 -5.18
C ILE A 68 -8.63 7.57 -5.45
N ASP A 69 -9.23 7.87 -6.60
CA ASP A 69 -10.54 7.40 -7.03
C ASP A 69 -10.57 7.14 -8.55
N PRO A 70 -11.71 6.68 -9.12
CA PRO A 70 -11.79 6.38 -10.55
C PRO A 70 -11.51 7.55 -11.50
N GLY A 71 -11.47 8.79 -11.00
CA GLY A 71 -11.06 9.97 -11.75
C GLY A 71 -9.54 10.08 -11.96
N ASP A 72 -8.73 9.30 -11.22
CA ASP A 72 -7.28 9.27 -11.36
C ASP A 72 -6.83 8.14 -12.28
N SER A 73 -5.96 8.45 -13.24
CA SER A 73 -5.48 7.46 -14.23
C SER A 73 -4.78 6.24 -13.60
N VAL A 74 -4.17 6.42 -12.42
CA VAL A 74 -3.50 5.33 -11.68
C VAL A 74 -4.49 4.32 -11.11
N TYR A 75 -5.74 4.72 -10.82
CA TYR A 75 -6.69 3.92 -10.03
C TYR A 75 -6.90 2.51 -10.59
N SER A 76 -7.11 2.42 -11.90
CA SER A 76 -7.32 1.13 -12.59
C SER A 76 -6.07 0.23 -12.63
N ARG A 77 -4.89 0.81 -12.39
CA ARG A 77 -3.60 0.12 -12.40
C ARG A 77 -3.16 -0.31 -11.01
N LEU A 78 -3.71 0.28 -9.96
CA LEU A 78 -3.41 -0.12 -8.59
C LEU A 78 -3.87 -1.55 -8.33
N ARG A 79 -3.06 -2.27 -7.57
CA ARG A 79 -3.34 -3.62 -7.09
C ARG A 79 -3.20 -3.69 -5.59
N VAL A 80 -3.89 -4.64 -5.00
CA VAL A 80 -3.69 -5.06 -3.62
C VAL A 80 -3.13 -6.47 -3.66
N TRP A 81 -1.87 -6.62 -3.26
CA TRP A 81 -1.23 -7.92 -3.15
C TRP A 81 -1.56 -8.55 -1.79
N ILE A 82 -2.28 -9.67 -1.82
CA ILE A 82 -2.58 -10.48 -0.65
C ILE A 82 -1.87 -11.82 -0.81
N ASP A 83 -0.73 -11.98 -0.13
CA ASP A 83 0.04 -13.24 -0.12
C ASP A 83 -0.76 -14.33 0.61
N ALA A 84 -1.57 -15.06 -0.15
CA ALA A 84 -2.58 -15.98 0.35
C ALA A 84 -1.98 -17.33 0.74
N ASN A 85 -0.89 -17.70 0.09
CA ASN A 85 -0.14 -18.93 0.36
C ASN A 85 1.05 -18.70 1.32
N HIS A 86 1.35 -17.45 1.66
CA HIS A 86 2.40 -16.99 2.57
C HIS A 86 3.82 -17.36 2.12
N ASN A 87 4.08 -17.40 0.82
CA ASN A 87 5.39 -17.73 0.26
C ASN A 87 6.26 -16.48 0.01
N GLY A 88 5.71 -15.27 0.16
CA GLY A 88 6.41 -14.00 -0.05
C GLY A 88 6.70 -13.66 -1.52
N ILE A 89 6.05 -14.35 -2.47
CA ILE A 89 6.20 -14.16 -3.92
C ILE A 89 4.85 -13.71 -4.46
N SER A 90 4.82 -12.57 -5.14
CA SER A 90 3.61 -12.10 -5.79
C SER A 90 3.23 -12.99 -6.98
N GLU A 91 2.08 -13.64 -6.88
CA GLU A 91 1.47 -14.43 -7.95
C GLU A 91 0.26 -13.69 -8.55
N PRO A 92 -0.05 -13.86 -9.84
CA PRO A 92 -1.19 -13.16 -10.48
C PRO A 92 -2.53 -13.38 -9.77
N GLU A 93 -2.75 -14.57 -9.21
CA GLU A 93 -3.95 -14.94 -8.46
C GLU A 93 -4.07 -14.25 -7.09
N GLU A 94 -2.98 -13.64 -6.61
CA GLU A 94 -2.89 -12.90 -5.35
C GLU A 94 -3.01 -11.38 -5.53
N LEU A 95 -3.11 -10.91 -6.79
CA LEU A 95 -3.21 -9.50 -7.14
C LEU A 95 -4.67 -9.14 -7.43
N HIS A 96 -5.24 -8.36 -6.50
CA HIS A 96 -6.62 -7.90 -6.62
C HIS A 96 -6.69 -6.45 -7.07
N SER A 97 -7.69 -6.09 -7.86
CA SER A 97 -7.99 -4.69 -8.14
C SER A 97 -8.70 -4.02 -6.95
N LEU A 98 -8.66 -2.69 -6.87
CA LEU A 98 -9.39 -1.95 -5.82
C LEU A 98 -10.92 -2.24 -5.87
N PRO A 99 -11.59 -2.23 -7.03
CA PRO A 99 -13.02 -2.56 -7.12
C PRO A 99 -13.35 -4.00 -6.69
N GLU A 100 -12.49 -4.99 -6.98
CA GLU A 100 -12.70 -6.38 -6.54
C GLU A 100 -12.78 -6.50 -5.02
N LEU A 101 -12.07 -5.64 -4.30
CA LEU A 101 -12.08 -5.57 -2.84
C LEU A 101 -13.12 -4.58 -2.28
N GLY A 102 -13.94 -3.97 -3.15
CA GLY A 102 -14.94 -2.98 -2.76
C GLY A 102 -14.35 -1.63 -2.36
N ILE A 103 -13.09 -1.35 -2.75
CA ILE A 103 -12.40 -0.09 -2.47
C ILE A 103 -12.70 0.89 -3.61
N PHE A 104 -13.58 1.85 -3.36
CA PHE A 104 -13.91 2.89 -4.33
C PHE A 104 -12.93 4.04 -4.29
N ARG A 105 -12.50 4.49 -3.11
CA ARG A 105 -11.48 5.53 -2.98
C ARG A 105 -10.62 5.38 -1.73
N ILE A 106 -9.41 5.92 -1.79
CA ILE A 106 -8.42 5.95 -0.70
C ILE A 106 -8.15 7.40 -0.33
N ASP A 107 -8.33 7.78 0.93
CA ASP A 107 -8.00 9.13 1.40
C ASP A 107 -6.47 9.33 1.38
N LEU A 108 -6.02 10.47 0.84
CA LEU A 108 -4.62 10.89 0.93
C LEU A 108 -4.31 11.63 2.23
N LYS A 109 -5.36 12.11 2.91
CA LYS A 109 -5.21 12.68 4.25
C LYS A 109 -5.11 11.55 5.27
N TYR A 110 -3.96 11.47 5.91
CA TYR A 110 -3.68 10.47 6.94
C TYR A 110 -3.59 11.08 8.33
N THR A 111 -3.63 10.21 9.33
CA THR A 111 -3.38 10.53 10.74
C THR A 111 -2.25 9.65 11.27
N GLU A 112 -1.47 10.18 12.21
CA GLU A 112 -0.50 9.38 12.94
C GLU A 112 -1.17 8.30 13.77
N SER A 113 -0.58 7.11 13.72
CA SER A 113 -0.80 6.03 14.65
C SER A 113 0.53 5.65 15.29
N ARG A 114 0.47 5.24 16.56
CA ARG A 114 1.65 4.82 17.34
C ARG A 114 1.61 3.32 17.63
N TYR A 115 0.90 2.58 16.78
CA TYR A 115 0.80 1.14 16.94
C TYR A 115 2.07 0.47 16.45
N VAL A 116 2.59 -0.43 17.28
CA VAL A 116 3.74 -1.28 16.98
C VAL A 116 3.31 -2.71 17.26
N ASP A 117 3.53 -3.60 16.29
CA ASP A 117 3.21 -5.01 16.46
C ASP A 117 4.26 -5.75 17.31
N ALA A 118 4.01 -7.04 17.58
CA ALA A 118 4.92 -7.86 18.38
C ALA A 118 6.30 -8.09 17.73
N ASN A 119 6.43 -7.81 16.43
CA ASN A 119 7.65 -7.97 15.65
C ASN A 119 8.39 -6.63 15.44
N GLY A 120 7.90 -5.54 16.04
CA GLY A 120 8.54 -4.22 15.97
C GLY A 120 8.13 -3.36 14.77
N ASN A 121 7.23 -3.85 13.91
CA ASN A 121 6.76 -3.05 12.78
C ASN A 121 5.90 -1.89 13.27
N GLN A 122 6.15 -0.71 12.71
CA GLN A 122 5.44 0.50 13.11
C GLN A 122 4.34 0.82 12.10
N PHE A 123 3.09 0.74 12.53
CA PHE A 123 1.94 1.18 11.76
C PHE A 123 1.77 2.68 12.00
N ARG A 124 2.56 3.48 11.30
CA ARG A 124 2.81 4.88 11.66
C ARG A 124 1.74 5.84 11.13
N TYR A 125 1.23 5.60 9.93
CA TYR A 125 0.16 6.43 9.37
C TYR A 125 -1.03 5.56 9.01
N ARG A 126 -2.22 6.15 9.09
CA ARG A 126 -3.46 5.50 8.64
C ARG A 126 -4.37 6.51 7.96
N ALA A 127 -5.09 6.03 6.97
CA ALA A 127 -6.13 6.75 6.25
C ALA A 127 -7.38 5.89 6.10
N LYS A 128 -8.45 6.52 5.60
CA LYS A 128 -9.71 5.83 5.33
C LYS A 128 -9.71 5.31 3.91
N ILE A 129 -10.35 4.16 3.74
CA ILE A 129 -10.86 3.71 2.45
C ILE A 129 -12.36 3.82 2.47
N TRP A 130 -12.96 4.01 1.31
CA TRP A 130 -14.40 4.14 1.17
C TRP A 130 -14.89 3.18 0.10
N ASP A 131 -16.06 2.62 0.32
CA ASP A 131 -16.78 1.89 -0.72
C ASP A 131 -17.66 2.82 -1.57
N GLU A 132 -18.26 2.25 -2.62
CA GLU A 132 -19.12 2.99 -3.56
C GLU A 132 -20.41 3.53 -2.89
N ALA A 133 -20.81 2.93 -1.76
CA ALA A 133 -21.95 3.39 -0.97
C ALA A 133 -21.59 4.55 -0.01
N GLY A 134 -20.32 4.99 0.00
CA GLY A 134 -19.83 6.07 0.85
C GLY A 134 -19.60 5.66 2.31
N ARG A 135 -19.48 4.37 2.61
CA ARG A 135 -19.12 3.87 3.93
C ARG A 135 -17.60 3.83 4.05
N ASP A 136 -17.06 4.34 5.16
CA ASP A 136 -15.62 4.33 5.41
C ASP A 136 -15.16 3.13 6.25
N HIS A 137 -13.92 2.73 6.02
CA HIS A 137 -13.19 1.76 6.83
C HIS A 137 -11.81 2.33 7.20
N ASN A 138 -11.45 2.29 8.49
CA ASN A 138 -10.10 2.65 8.96
C ASN A 138 -9.15 1.44 8.78
N ALA A 139 -8.88 1.07 7.53
CA ALA A 139 -8.20 -0.18 7.19
C ALA A 139 -6.94 0.01 6.31
N CYS A 140 -6.55 1.25 5.98
CA CYS A 140 -5.33 1.52 5.23
C CYS A 140 -4.26 2.04 6.18
N TYR A 141 -3.10 1.41 6.17
CA TYR A 141 -1.96 1.76 7.01
C TYR A 141 -0.69 1.89 6.16
N ASP A 142 0.17 2.82 6.56
CA ASP A 142 1.58 2.88 6.15
C ASP A 142 2.42 2.21 7.24
N VAL A 143 3.15 1.18 6.87
CA VAL A 143 3.87 0.29 7.80
C VAL A 143 5.36 0.38 7.55
N PHE A 144 6.11 0.77 8.57
CA PHE A 144 7.57 0.75 8.57
C PHE A 144 8.03 -0.59 9.13
N ILE A 145 8.60 -1.42 8.27
CA ILE A 145 9.03 -2.77 8.61
C ILE A 145 10.38 -2.70 9.34
N GLU A 146 10.47 -3.35 10.50
CA GLU A 146 11.75 -3.54 11.16
C GLU A 146 12.48 -4.71 10.50
N VAL A 147 13.53 -4.39 9.75
CA VAL A 147 14.42 -5.43 9.21
C VAL A 147 15.32 -5.88 10.34
N ALA A 148 15.07 -7.07 10.89
CA ALA A 148 16.02 -7.70 11.80
C ALA A 148 17.37 -7.81 11.07
N MET A 149 18.35 -6.98 11.45
CA MET A 149 19.72 -7.19 11.01
C MET A 149 20.11 -8.57 11.49
N GLY A 150 20.31 -9.49 10.55
CA GLY A 150 20.93 -10.78 10.86
C GLY A 150 22.25 -10.48 11.54
N ASN A 151 22.40 -10.92 12.79
CA ASN A 151 23.73 -11.06 13.35
C ASN A 151 24.41 -12.16 12.52
N ASP A 152 25.33 -11.74 11.64
CA ASP A 152 26.33 -12.61 11.03
C ASP A 152 27.19 -13.30 12.11
#